data_AF-A0A2N2IQ76-F1
#
_entry.id   AF-A0A2N2IQ76-F1
#
_cell.length_a   1.000
_cell.length_b   1.000
_cell.length_c   1.000
_cell.angle_alpha   90.00
_cell.angle_beta   90.00
_cell.angle_gamma   90.00
#
_symmetry.space_group_name_H-M   'P 1'
#
loop_
_entity.id
_entity.type
_entity.pdbx_description
1 polymer ?
#
loop_
_entity_poly.entity_id
_entity_poly.type
_entity_poly.pdbx_seq_one_letter_code
_entity_poly.pdbx_strand_id
1 'polypeptide(L)'
;PGCFLRPLAFEPTANKWAGQPCKGFQLHVTDPQTFLPYRTSLALLQAFMRCYPEQFALKAPPYEYEFERAPLDLILGDSALRHQLVAGADIQELESAWQPGIGGFSEMRRRYFLYR
;
A
#
# COMPACT_ATOMS: atom_id res chain seq x y z
N PRO A 1 -16.77 2.74 0.49
CA PRO A 1 -15.64 3.46 -0.13
C PRO A 1 -15.68 4.94 0.26
N GLY A 2 -14.84 5.35 1.21
CA GLY A 2 -14.68 6.75 1.62
C GLY A 2 -13.79 7.59 0.68
N CYS A 3 -13.57 7.14 -0.56
CA CYS A 3 -12.77 7.85 -1.56
C CYS A 3 -13.19 7.50 -2.99
N PHE A 4 -12.75 8.31 -3.96
CA PHE A 4 -12.77 7.98 -5.39
C PHE A 4 -11.43 8.29 -6.05
N LEU A 5 -11.19 7.68 -7.22
CA LEU A 5 -10.00 7.92 -8.03
C LEU A 5 -10.29 9.08 -9.00
N ARG A 6 -9.64 10.22 -8.82
CA ARG A 6 -9.75 11.38 -9.73
C ARG A 6 -8.62 11.32 -10.76
N PRO A 7 -8.88 11.10 -12.06
CA PRO A 7 -7.84 11.09 -13.08
C PRO A 7 -7.06 12.41 -13.10
N LEU A 8 -5.74 12.32 -13.29
CA LEU A 8 -4.88 13.49 -13.44
C LEU A 8 -3.64 13.20 -14.26
N ALA A 9 -3.07 14.27 -14.82
CA ALA A 9 -1.72 14.30 -15.37
C ALA A 9 -0.92 15.38 -14.63
N PHE A 10 0.33 15.10 -14.32
CA PHE A 10 1.21 16.02 -13.61
C PHE A 10 2.68 15.77 -13.96
N GLU A 11 3.53 16.78 -13.76
CA GLU A 11 4.98 16.67 -13.96
C GLU A 11 5.67 16.89 -12.60
N PRO A 12 6.32 15.85 -12.02
CA PRO A 12 7.04 15.99 -10.76
C PRO A 12 8.21 16.97 -10.89
N THR A 13 8.43 17.79 -9.86
CA THR A 13 9.55 18.75 -9.81
C THR A 13 10.85 18.15 -9.24
N ALA A 14 10.77 17.00 -8.57
CA ALA A 14 11.92 16.32 -7.95
C ALA A 14 11.68 14.80 -7.82
N ASN A 15 12.74 14.06 -7.52
CA ASN A 15 12.76 12.60 -7.31
C ASN A 15 12.33 11.79 -8.55
N LYS A 16 11.56 10.71 -8.35
CA LYS A 16 11.17 9.77 -9.40
C LYS A 16 10.39 10.51 -10.47
N TRP A 17 10.79 10.28 -11.73
CA TRP A 17 10.12 10.83 -12.91
C TRP A 17 10.11 12.38 -12.96
N ALA A 18 11.08 13.04 -12.31
CA ALA A 18 11.21 14.50 -12.37
C ALA A 18 11.34 15.01 -13.81
N GLY A 19 10.58 16.05 -14.15
CA GLY A 19 10.51 16.61 -15.51
C GLY A 19 9.81 15.71 -16.54
N GLN A 20 9.13 14.64 -16.10
CA GLN A 20 8.42 13.72 -17.00
C GLN A 20 6.90 13.78 -16.76
N PRO A 21 6.08 13.95 -17.82
CA PRO A 21 4.62 13.88 -17.70
C PRO A 21 4.16 12.51 -17.21
N CYS A 22 3.58 12.48 -16.01
CA CYS A 22 3.01 11.29 -15.39
C CYS A 22 1.48 11.33 -15.51
N LYS A 23 0.86 10.17 -15.77
CA LYS A 23 -0.60 9.99 -15.81
C LYS A 23 -1.02 9.00 -14.74
N GLY A 24 -2.14 9.28 -14.09
CA GLY A 24 -2.66 8.42 -13.04
C GLY A 24 -3.91 9.02 -12.41
N PHE A 25 -4.02 8.89 -11.09
CA PHE A 25 -5.16 9.40 -10.34
C PHE A 25 -4.74 9.87 -8.94
N GLN A 26 -5.50 10.82 -8.42
CA GLN A 26 -5.47 11.21 -7.01
C GLN A 26 -6.49 10.35 -6.26
N LEU A 27 -6.08 9.79 -5.12
CA LEU A 27 -7.03 9.28 -4.13
C LEU A 27 -7.74 10.49 -3.49
N HIS A 28 -8.96 10.79 -3.92
CA HIS A 28 -9.76 11.86 -3.34
C HIS A 28 -10.64 11.29 -2.23
N VAL A 29 -10.21 11.46 -0.98
CA VAL A 29 -10.95 10.99 0.20
C VAL A 29 -12.15 11.91 0.43
N THR A 30 -13.34 11.34 0.33
CA THR A 30 -14.63 12.04 0.54
C THR A 30 -15.20 11.82 1.93
N ASP A 31 -14.84 10.70 2.57
CA ASP A 31 -15.23 10.37 3.94
C ASP A 31 -14.08 9.63 4.64
N PRO A 32 -13.35 10.31 5.54
CA PRO A 32 -12.24 9.72 6.27
C PRO A 32 -12.64 8.56 7.19
N GLN A 33 -13.90 8.51 7.68
CA GLN A 33 -14.34 7.47 8.62
C GLN A 33 -14.58 6.12 7.94
N THR A 34 -14.90 6.14 6.65
CA THR A 34 -15.13 4.93 5.85
C THR A 34 -14.01 4.63 4.85
N PHE A 35 -12.99 5.47 4.79
CA PHE A 35 -11.82 5.24 3.95
C PHE A 35 -10.89 4.20 4.58
N LEU A 36 -10.55 3.17 3.79
CA LEU A 36 -9.67 2.08 4.20
C LEU A 36 -8.35 2.21 3.42
N PRO A 37 -7.42 3.07 3.88
CA PRO A 37 -6.22 3.44 3.10
C PRO A 37 -5.33 2.24 2.78
N TYR A 38 -5.13 1.34 3.75
CA TYR A 38 -4.25 0.18 3.58
C TYR A 38 -4.85 -0.81 2.56
N ARG A 39 -6.11 -1.23 2.76
CA ARG A 39 -6.85 -2.07 1.81
C ARG A 39 -6.84 -1.48 0.39
N THR A 40 -7.11 -0.18 0.28
CA THR A 40 -7.14 0.52 -1.02
C THR A 40 -5.76 0.49 -1.69
N SER A 41 -4.70 0.73 -0.93
CA SER A 41 -3.32 0.74 -1.46
C SER A 41 -2.88 -0.65 -1.94
N LEU A 42 -3.24 -1.72 -1.22
CA LEU A 42 -2.97 -3.09 -1.62
C LEU A 42 -3.74 -3.48 -2.89
N ALA A 43 -5.02 -3.10 -2.98
CA ALA A 43 -5.84 -3.34 -4.16
C ALA A 43 -5.27 -2.63 -5.40
N LEU A 44 -4.81 -1.38 -5.25
CA LEU A 44 -4.15 -0.64 -6.33
C LEU A 44 -2.82 -1.26 -6.73
N LEU A 45 -1.98 -1.65 -5.77
CA LEU A 45 -0.71 -2.31 -6.02
C LEU A 45 -0.91 -3.60 -6.82
N GLN A 46 -1.85 -4.45 -6.39
CA GLN A 46 -2.21 -5.67 -7.11
C GLN A 46 -2.78 -5.35 -8.51
N ALA A 47 -3.65 -4.34 -8.63
CA ALA A 47 -4.17 -3.92 -9.93
C ALA A 47 -3.04 -3.47 -10.88
N PHE A 48 -2.05 -2.72 -10.41
CA PHE A 48 -0.91 -2.34 -11.24
C PHE A 48 -0.06 -3.53 -11.67
N MET A 49 0.21 -4.47 -10.75
CA MET A 49 0.91 -5.72 -11.08
C MET A 49 0.18 -6.52 -12.17
N ARG A 50 -1.15 -6.58 -12.12
CA ARG A 50 -1.97 -7.33 -13.09
C ARG A 50 -2.17 -6.62 -14.41
N CYS A 51 -2.41 -5.30 -14.39
CA CYS A 51 -2.74 -4.53 -15.59
C CYS A 51 -1.52 -4.16 -16.43
N TYR A 52 -0.34 -4.10 -15.82
CA TYR A 52 0.91 -3.67 -16.48
C TYR A 52 2.07 -4.63 -16.17
N PRO A 53 1.94 -5.95 -16.40
CA PRO A 53 2.91 -6.94 -15.94
C PRO A 53 4.30 -6.77 -16.57
N GLU A 54 4.40 -6.19 -17.76
CA GLU A 54 5.68 -5.94 -18.44
C GLU A 54 6.34 -4.61 -18.02
N GLN A 55 5.56 -3.64 -17.56
CA GLN A 55 6.05 -2.30 -17.19
C GLN A 55 6.19 -2.15 -15.67
N PHE A 56 5.47 -2.94 -14.88
CA PHE A 56 5.49 -2.87 -13.44
C PHE A 56 6.78 -3.48 -12.89
N ALA A 57 7.48 -2.72 -12.05
CA ALA A 57 8.66 -3.18 -11.34
C ALA A 57 8.63 -2.73 -9.88
N LEU A 58 9.01 -3.64 -8.98
CA LEU A 58 9.32 -3.28 -7.61
C LEU A 58 10.74 -2.70 -7.55
N LYS A 59 10.94 -1.73 -6.66
CA LYS A 59 12.28 -1.20 -6.40
C LYS A 59 13.15 -2.34 -5.85
N ALA A 60 14.29 -2.61 -6.49
CA ALA A 60 15.30 -3.51 -5.96
C ALA A 60 16.06 -2.87 -4.78
N PRO A 61 16.67 -3.68 -3.90
CA PRO A 61 17.63 -3.19 -2.90
C PRO A 61 18.75 -2.35 -3.55
N PRO A 62 19.38 -1.43 -2.81
CA PRO A 62 19.17 -1.13 -1.39
C PRO A 62 18.00 -0.16 -1.14
N TYR A 63 17.57 -0.10 0.11
CA TYR A 63 16.62 0.89 0.62
C TYR A 63 16.97 1.30 2.05
N GLU A 64 17.19 2.60 2.26
CA GLU A 64 17.71 3.16 3.52
C GLU A 64 19.03 2.47 3.92
N TYR A 65 19.08 1.85 5.10
CA TYR A 65 20.25 1.14 5.64
C TYR A 65 20.19 -0.39 5.43
N GLU A 66 19.26 -0.86 4.59
CA GLU A 66 19.09 -2.27 4.24
C GLU A 66 19.53 -2.54 2.80
N PHE A 67 20.36 -3.57 2.62
CA PHE A 67 21.10 -3.83 1.39
C PHE A 67 20.68 -5.11 0.68
N GLU A 68 20.00 -6.01 1.38
CA GLU A 68 19.66 -7.34 0.87
C GLU A 68 18.15 -7.51 0.70
N ARG A 69 17.36 -7.07 1.68
CA ARG A 69 15.92 -7.32 1.69
C ARG A 69 15.17 -6.41 0.73
N ALA A 70 14.13 -6.97 0.10
CA ALA A 70 13.28 -6.22 -0.79
C ALA A 70 12.61 -5.03 -0.04
N PRO A 71 12.68 -3.80 -0.58
CA PRO A 71 12.12 -2.62 0.08
C PRO A 71 10.64 -2.74 0.43
N LEU A 72 9.85 -3.38 -0.43
CA LEU A 72 8.43 -3.60 -0.17
C LEU A 72 8.22 -4.52 1.04
N ASP A 73 9.04 -5.57 1.19
CA ASP A 73 8.91 -6.53 2.29
C ASP A 73 9.31 -5.90 3.64
N LEU A 74 10.21 -4.90 3.62
CA LEU A 74 10.52 -4.09 4.81
C LEU A 74 9.34 -3.22 5.23
N ILE A 75 8.69 -2.56 4.27
CA ILE A 75 7.54 -1.68 4.53
C ILE A 75 6.33 -2.49 5.01
N LEU A 76 6.09 -3.66 4.41
CA LEU A 76 5.00 -4.55 4.79
C LEU A 76 5.29 -5.33 6.09
N GLY A 77 6.57 -5.46 6.47
CA GLY A 77 7.02 -6.27 7.60
C GLY A 77 7.05 -7.77 7.33
N ASP A 78 6.64 -8.21 6.14
CA ASP A 78 6.58 -9.61 5.73
C ASP A 78 6.63 -9.75 4.20
N SER A 79 7.32 -10.78 3.72
CA SER A 79 7.38 -11.13 2.30
C SER A 79 6.17 -11.91 1.82
N ALA A 80 5.48 -12.65 2.71
CA ALA A 80 4.34 -13.50 2.30
C ALA A 80 3.21 -12.65 1.70
N LEU A 81 2.94 -11.47 2.24
CA LEU A 81 1.94 -10.56 1.70
C LEU A 81 2.27 -10.13 0.26
N ARG A 82 3.53 -9.80 -0.05
CA ARG A 82 3.95 -9.50 -1.43
C ARG A 82 3.69 -10.69 -2.35
N HIS A 83 4.01 -11.90 -1.92
CA HIS A 83 3.78 -13.11 -2.72
C HIS A 83 2.28 -13.36 -2.98
N GLN A 84 1.42 -13.15 -1.99
CA GLN A 84 -0.03 -13.28 -2.13
C GLN A 84 -0.62 -12.22 -3.07
N LEU A 85 -0.12 -10.98 -3.02
CA LEU A 85 -0.52 -9.95 -3.97
C LEU A 85 -0.18 -10.35 -5.41
N VAL A 86 1.05 -10.82 -5.65
CA VAL A 86 1.50 -11.30 -6.97
C VAL A 86 0.66 -12.48 -7.46
N ALA A 87 0.27 -13.38 -6.54
CA ALA A 87 -0.60 -14.52 -6.84
C ALA A 87 -2.07 -14.13 -7.12
N GLY A 88 -2.43 -12.85 -6.94
CA GLY A 88 -3.80 -12.37 -7.19
C GLY A 88 -4.80 -12.76 -6.10
N ALA A 89 -4.34 -13.02 -4.87
CA ALA A 89 -5.22 -13.35 -3.75
C ALA A 89 -6.25 -12.23 -3.47
N ASP A 90 -7.43 -12.59 -2.98
CA ASP A 90 -8.48 -11.62 -2.65
C ASP A 90 -8.04 -10.72 -1.48
N ILE A 91 -8.11 -9.42 -1.68
CA ILE A 91 -7.62 -8.44 -0.70
C ILE A 91 -8.43 -8.47 0.60
N GLN A 92 -9.74 -8.80 0.55
CA GLN A 92 -10.58 -8.88 1.75
C GLN A 92 -10.27 -10.13 2.56
N GLU A 93 -9.96 -11.25 1.91
CA GLU A 93 -9.48 -12.46 2.57
C GLU A 93 -8.13 -12.22 3.25
N LEU A 94 -7.18 -11.59 2.54
CA LEU A 94 -5.90 -11.19 3.12
C LEU A 94 -6.10 -10.30 4.35
N GLU A 95 -7.00 -9.33 4.24
CA GLU A 95 -7.26 -8.42 5.35
C GLU A 95 -7.94 -9.08 6.55
N SER A 96 -8.81 -10.05 6.29
CA SER A 96 -9.44 -10.84 7.34
C SER A 96 -8.40 -11.62 8.15
N ALA A 97 -7.33 -12.10 7.50
CA ALA A 97 -6.28 -12.90 8.15
C ALA A 97 -5.51 -12.13 9.24
N TRP A 98 -5.33 -10.81 9.11
CA TRP A 98 -4.64 -10.01 10.13
C TRP A 98 -5.57 -9.34 11.15
N GLN A 99 -6.90 -9.42 10.99
CA GLN A 99 -7.86 -8.86 11.96
C GLN A 99 -7.65 -9.38 13.39
N PRO A 100 -7.40 -10.68 13.64
CA PRO A 100 -7.11 -11.16 14.98
C PRO A 100 -5.88 -10.50 15.60
N GLY A 101 -4.81 -10.28 14.80
CA GLY A 101 -3.60 -9.58 15.22
C GLY A 101 -3.87 -8.11 15.55
N ILE A 102 -4.66 -7.42 14.74
CA ILE A 102 -5.10 -6.03 15.01
C ILE A 102 -5.93 -5.98 16.30
N GLY A 103 -6.81 -6.95 16.53
CA GLY A 103 -7.61 -7.08 17.75
C GLY A 103 -6.71 -7.22 18.98
N GLY A 104 -5.79 -8.19 18.96
CA GLY A 104 -4.83 -8.41 20.05
C GLY A 104 -3.95 -7.19 20.31
N PHE A 105 -3.45 -6.53 19.27
CA PHE A 105 -2.69 -5.29 19.43
C PHE A 105 -3.55 -4.15 20.00
N SER A 106 -4.80 -4.04 19.56
CA SER A 106 -5.75 -3.04 20.04
C SER A 106 -6.07 -3.20 21.51
N GLU A 107 -6.16 -4.42 22.02
CA GLU A 107 -6.28 -4.69 23.47
C GLU A 107 -4.97 -4.38 24.20
N MET A 108 -3.85 -4.88 23.67
CA MET A 108 -2.51 -4.69 24.24
C MET A 108 -2.17 -3.22 24.46
N ARG A 109 -2.54 -2.34 23.51
CA ARG A 109 -2.18 -0.92 23.55
C ARG A 109 -3.01 -0.09 24.53
N ARG A 110 -4.18 -0.57 24.99
CA ARG A 110 -5.09 0.18 25.88
C ARG A 110 -4.42 0.64 27.18
N ARG A 111 -3.53 -0.19 27.73
CA ARG A 111 -2.78 0.11 28.97
C ARG A 111 -1.80 1.29 28.83
N TYR A 112 -1.56 1.77 27.62
CA TYR A 112 -0.64 2.87 27.32
C TYR A 112 -1.35 4.12 26.81
N PHE A 113 -2.68 4.19 26.85
CA PHE A 113 -3.42 5.37 26.39
C PHE A 113 -3.31 6.51 27.39
N LEU A 114 -2.80 7.65 26.90
CA LEU A 114 -2.75 8.92 27.66
C LEU A 114 -3.94 9.84 27.34
N TYR A 115 -4.65 9.55 26.25
CA TYR A 115 -5.80 10.31 25.78
C TYR A 115 -6.96 9.35 25.53
N ARG A 116 -8.18 9.89 25.63
CA ARG A 116 -9.40 9.18 25.24
C ARG A 116 -9.48 9.05 23.73
#